data_AF-A0AAW1K4T4-F1
#
_entry.id   AF-A0AAW1K4T4-F1
#
_cell.length_a   1.000
_cell.length_b   1.000
_cell.length_c   1.000
_cell.angle_alpha   90.00
_cell.angle_beta   90.00
_cell.angle_gamma   90.00
#
_symmetry.space_group_name_H-M   'P 1'
#
loop_
_entity.id
_entity.type
_entity.pdbx_description
1 polymer ?
#
loop_
_entity_poly.entity_id
_entity_poly.type
_entity_poly.pdbx_seq_one_letter_code
_entity_poly.pdbx_strand_id
1 'polypeptide(L)'
;MVYAESDGSLSFCEESTSEDDTSSGSEFLIGDLVLVKFSTKKTTKYYVGQIKEIDNHDDYRVKFLRKKTDSQLFYYPDIEDMGNVTASDIIMKLRQKQLEGTARTSSLISFSVNLSLFNVY
;
A
#
# COMPACT_ATOMS: atom_id res chain seq x y z
N MET A 1 42.44 -36.97 -14.74
CA MET A 1 41.02 -36.61 -14.90
C MET A 1 40.48 -36.32 -13.52
N VAL A 2 40.02 -35.08 -13.35
CA VAL A 2 39.41 -34.52 -12.14
C VAL A 2 38.02 -35.08 -11.96
N TYR A 3 37.60 -35.47 -10.76
CA TYR A 3 36.24 -35.27 -10.25
C TYR A 3 36.31 -35.16 -8.72
N ALA A 4 36.11 -33.94 -8.22
CA ALA A 4 35.95 -33.62 -6.82
C ALA A 4 34.49 -33.86 -6.41
N GLU A 5 34.29 -34.37 -5.20
CA GLU A 5 32.97 -34.49 -4.57
C GLU A 5 32.47 -33.09 -4.21
N SER A 6 31.41 -32.64 -4.87
CA SER A 6 30.67 -31.43 -4.50
C SER A 6 29.40 -31.84 -3.77
N ASP A 7 29.50 -31.91 -2.44
CA ASP A 7 28.36 -31.77 -1.54
C ASP A 7 28.04 -30.26 -1.45
N GLY A 8 26.84 -29.87 -1.87
CA GLY A 8 26.57 -28.46 -2.18
C GLY A 8 25.08 -28.12 -2.19
N SER A 9 24.49 -28.18 -1.00
CA SER A 9 23.39 -27.34 -0.48
C SER A 9 22.09 -27.20 -1.29
N LEU A 10 21.02 -27.73 -0.68
CA LEU A 10 19.63 -27.41 -0.98
C LEU A 10 19.38 -25.91 -0.79
N SER A 11 19.08 -25.17 -1.87
CA SER A 11 18.56 -23.81 -1.75
C SER A 11 17.06 -23.89 -1.50
N PHE A 12 16.68 -23.72 -0.24
CA PHE A 12 15.33 -23.37 0.17
C PHE A 12 15.06 -21.94 -0.32
N CYS A 13 14.11 -21.77 -1.24
CA CYS A 13 13.63 -20.44 -1.60
C CYS A 13 12.77 -19.95 -0.44
N GLU A 14 13.38 -19.13 0.43
CA GLU A 14 12.69 -18.44 1.52
C GLU A 14 11.54 -17.60 0.94
N GLU A 15 10.34 -17.92 1.42
CA GLU A 15 9.13 -17.12 1.23
C GLU A 15 9.25 -15.88 2.12
N SER A 16 9.45 -14.71 1.51
CA SER A 16 9.49 -13.45 2.23
C SER A 16 8.09 -13.03 2.70
N THR A 17 7.64 -13.58 3.83
CA THR A 17 6.65 -12.94 4.69
C THR A 17 7.29 -11.70 5.32
N SER A 18 6.95 -10.51 4.83
CA SER A 18 7.24 -9.27 5.54
C SER A 18 6.05 -8.90 6.41
N GLU A 19 6.15 -9.19 7.71
CA GLU A 19 5.32 -8.67 8.81
C GLU A 19 6.10 -7.51 9.46
N ASP A 20 5.74 -6.26 9.13
CA ASP A 20 5.15 -5.20 9.98
C ASP A 20 6.14 -4.61 10.99
N ASP A 21 6.77 -3.50 10.60
CA ASP A 21 7.52 -2.64 11.52
C ASP A 21 7.12 -1.18 11.29
N THR A 22 6.66 -0.57 12.37
CA THR A 22 6.10 0.78 12.43
C THR A 22 7.20 1.79 12.76
N SER A 23 7.41 2.71 11.81
CA SER A 23 7.95 4.08 11.93
C SER A 23 9.46 4.32 11.83
N SER A 24 9.77 5.34 11.01
CA SER A 24 11.02 6.11 10.86
C SER A 24 12.11 5.51 9.96
N GLY A 25 11.89 5.61 8.64
CA GLY A 25 12.94 5.47 7.62
C GLY A 25 12.57 4.64 6.39
N SER A 26 11.33 4.16 6.26
CA SER A 26 10.93 3.33 5.13
C SER A 26 10.62 4.20 3.91
N GLU A 27 11.55 4.25 2.96
CA GLU A 27 11.27 4.75 1.62
C GLU A 27 10.02 4.02 1.08
N PHE A 28 9.04 4.78 0.61
CA PHE A 28 7.87 4.20 -0.01
C PHE A 28 8.19 3.81 -1.45
N LEU A 29 7.71 2.65 -1.90
CA LEU A 29 7.99 2.13 -3.23
C LEU A 29 6.81 2.36 -4.18
N ILE A 30 7.10 2.46 -5.48
CA ILE A 30 6.06 2.49 -6.51
C ILE A 30 5.24 1.20 -6.43
N GLY A 31 3.92 1.35 -6.33
CA GLY A 31 2.97 0.25 -6.18
C GLY A 31 2.49 0.02 -4.74
N ASP A 32 3.18 0.59 -3.73
CA ASP A 32 2.75 0.48 -2.34
C ASP A 32 1.42 1.22 -2.12
N LEU A 33 0.52 0.58 -1.37
CA LEU A 33 -0.69 1.23 -0.88
C LEU A 33 -0.39 1.89 0.46
N VAL A 34 -0.85 3.11 0.65
CA VAL A 34 -0.54 3.95 1.80
C VAL A 34 -1.78 4.68 2.29
N LEU A 35 -1.80 4.97 3.59
CA LEU A 35 -2.80 5.84 4.22
C LEU A 35 -2.21 7.25 4.33
N VAL A 36 -2.81 8.19 3.64
CA VAL A 36 -2.43 9.59 3.66
C VAL A 36 -3.38 10.38 4.56
N LYS A 37 -2.83 11.24 5.40
CA LYS A 37 -3.56 12.15 6.26
C LYS A 37 -3.60 13.53 5.62
N PHE A 38 -4.81 14.04 5.41
CA PHE A 38 -5.05 15.42 5.03
C PHE A 38 -5.59 16.20 6.22
N SER A 39 -4.74 17.04 6.78
CA SER A 39 -5.10 17.94 7.87
C SER A 39 -5.76 19.20 7.31
N THR A 40 -7.07 19.33 7.45
CA THR A 40 -7.79 20.57 7.10
C THR A 40 -8.00 21.44 8.35
N LYS A 41 -8.37 22.72 8.16
CA LYS A 41 -8.53 23.70 9.26
C LYS A 41 -9.41 23.26 10.44
N LYS A 42 -10.34 22.32 10.21
CA LYS A 42 -11.31 21.86 11.23
C LYS A 42 -11.30 20.35 11.47
N THR A 43 -10.81 19.57 10.51
CA THR A 43 -10.93 18.11 10.54
C THR A 43 -9.70 17.47 9.92
N THR A 44 -9.30 16.34 10.50
CA THR A 44 -8.35 15.44 9.83
C THR A 44 -9.14 14.44 9.01
N LYS A 45 -8.84 14.36 7.72
CA LYS A 45 -9.38 13.33 6.82
C LYS A 45 -8.26 12.39 6.44
N TYR A 46 -8.63 11.13 6.22
CA TYR A 46 -7.69 10.11 5.78
C TYR A 46 -8.13 9.60 4.43
N TYR A 47 -7.16 9.30 3.58
CA TYR A 47 -7.39 8.79 2.24
C TYR A 47 -6.44 7.64 1.99
N VAL A 48 -6.93 6.62 1.30
CA VAL A 48 -6.12 5.51 0.86
C VAL A 48 -5.64 5.82 -0.54
N GLY A 49 -4.35 5.60 -0.80
CA GLY A 49 -3.80 5.79 -2.14
C GLY A 49 -2.71 4.78 -2.46
N GLN A 50 -2.42 4.63 -3.74
CA GLN A 50 -1.29 3.84 -4.24
C GLN A 50 -0.23 4.76 -4.80
N ILE A 51 1.03 4.56 -4.43
CA ILE A 51 2.14 5.31 -5.01
C ILE A 51 2.32 4.90 -6.46
N LYS A 52 2.29 5.88 -7.35
CA LYS A 52 2.52 5.70 -8.78
C LYS A 52 3.89 6.19 -9.19
N GLU A 53 4.33 7.31 -8.62
CA GLU A 53 5.61 7.93 -8.93
C GLU A 53 6.25 8.45 -7.64
N ILE A 54 7.57 8.46 -7.60
CA ILE A 54 8.37 9.02 -6.52
C ILE A 54 9.17 10.15 -7.16
N ASP A 55 8.90 11.39 -6.74
CA ASP A 55 9.68 12.54 -7.15
C ASP A 55 10.90 12.70 -6.23
N ASN A 56 11.92 13.45 -6.67
CA ASN A 56 13.07 13.75 -5.82
C ASN A 56 12.61 14.69 -4.69
N HIS A 57 13.10 14.48 -3.45
CA HIS A 57 12.80 15.28 -2.23
C HIS A 57 11.50 14.92 -1.47
N ASP A 58 11.27 13.65 -1.15
CA ASP A 58 10.17 13.20 -0.25
C ASP A 58 8.74 13.50 -0.77
N ASP A 59 8.61 13.86 -2.04
CA ASP A 59 7.34 14.06 -2.72
C ASP A 59 6.95 12.77 -3.46
N TYR A 60 5.74 12.29 -3.18
CA TYR A 60 5.18 11.08 -3.75
C TYR A 60 3.93 11.41 -4.53
N ARG A 61 3.83 10.88 -5.75
CA ARG A 61 2.60 10.97 -6.53
C ARG A 61 1.75 9.75 -6.27
N VAL A 62 0.64 9.99 -5.59
CA VAL A 62 -0.26 8.96 -5.08
C VAL A 62 -1.58 9.01 -5.84
N LYS A 63 -2.00 7.85 -6.36
CA LYS A 63 -3.33 7.63 -6.93
C LYS A 63 -4.29 7.23 -5.82
N PHE A 64 -5.22 8.10 -5.48
CA PHE A 64 -6.21 7.88 -4.44
C PHE A 64 -7.28 6.88 -4.87
N LEU A 65 -7.69 6.08 -3.90
CA LEU A 65 -8.81 5.15 -4.01
C LEU A 65 -10.02 5.77 -3.32
N ARG A 66 -11.21 5.45 -3.82
CA ARG A 66 -12.46 5.83 -3.16
C ARG A 66 -12.97 4.69 -2.31
N LYS A 67 -13.48 5.03 -1.13
CA LYS A 67 -14.20 4.07 -0.29
C LYS A 67 -15.61 3.85 -0.85
N LYS A 68 -16.03 2.58 -0.91
CA LYS A 68 -17.41 2.24 -1.23
C LYS A 68 -18.30 2.52 -0.02
N THR A 69 -19.43 3.17 -0.23
CA THR A 69 -20.41 3.50 0.83
C THR A 69 -20.77 2.25 1.64
N ASP A 70 -20.83 2.40 2.97
CA ASP A 70 -21.15 1.34 3.94
C ASP A 70 -20.25 0.07 3.85
N SER A 71 -19.03 0.21 3.33
CA SER A 71 -18.10 -0.91 3.20
C SER A 71 -16.67 -0.52 3.58
N GLN A 72 -15.83 -1.52 3.88
CA GLN A 72 -14.37 -1.37 4.04
C GLN A 72 -13.63 -1.65 2.71
N LEU A 73 -14.39 -1.67 1.61
CA LEU A 73 -13.88 -1.91 0.27
C LEU A 73 -13.58 -0.58 -0.42
N PHE A 74 -12.46 -0.57 -1.13
CA PHE A 74 -11.95 0.55 -1.88
C PHE A 74 -11.91 0.19 -3.35
N TYR A 75 -11.98 1.20 -4.22
CA TYR A 75 -11.91 1.02 -5.66
C TYR A 75 -11.19 2.21 -6.30
N TYR A 76 -10.60 1.97 -7.47
CA TYR A 76 -10.09 3.07 -8.28
C TYR A 76 -11.25 3.77 -9.01
N PRO A 77 -11.40 5.10 -8.86
CA PRO A 77 -12.41 5.84 -9.62
C PRO A 77 -12.13 5.79 -11.14
N ASP A 78 -13.19 5.88 -11.96
CA ASP A 78 -13.09 5.97 -13.44
C ASP A 78 -12.20 7.14 -13.88
N ILE A 79 -12.35 8.29 -13.21
CA ILE A 79 -11.47 9.43 -13.37
C ILE A 79 -10.35 9.26 -12.36
N GLU A 80 -9.13 9.13 -12.85
CA GLU A 80 -7.95 8.97 -12.01
C GLU A 80 -7.78 10.17 -11.08
N ASP A 81 -7.79 9.91 -9.77
CA ASP A 81 -7.59 10.91 -8.73
C ASP A 81 -6.13 10.78 -8.25
N MET A 82 -5.24 11.61 -8.79
CA MET A 82 -3.84 11.66 -8.36
C MET A 82 -3.57 12.94 -7.60
N GLY A 83 -2.72 12.86 -6.58
CA GLY A 83 -2.16 14.04 -5.94
C GLY A 83 -0.74 13.80 -5.45
N ASN A 84 -0.05 14.90 -5.23
CA ASN A 84 1.29 14.93 -4.64
C ASN A 84 1.13 14.99 -3.13
N VAL A 85 1.85 14.10 -2.43
CA VAL A 85 1.85 14.00 -0.97
C VAL A 85 3.27 13.89 -0.49
N THR A 86 3.57 14.53 0.63
CA THR A 86 4.89 14.43 1.24
C THR A 86 4.98 13.17 2.10
N ALA A 87 6.20 12.68 2.35
CA ALA A 87 6.45 11.60 3.32
C ALA A 87 5.77 11.85 4.68
N SER A 88 5.70 13.12 5.10
CA SER A 88 5.12 13.53 6.38
C SER A 88 3.60 13.37 6.46
N ASP A 89 2.90 13.43 5.32
CA ASP A 89 1.45 13.22 5.25
C ASP A 89 1.10 11.72 5.21
N ILE A 90 2.07 10.86 4.88
CA ILE A 90 1.87 9.41 4.85
C ILE A 90 1.99 8.86 6.28
N ILE A 91 0.90 8.29 6.78
CA ILE A 91 0.84 7.77 8.14
C ILE A 91 1.37 6.35 8.23
N MET A 92 1.02 5.51 7.25
CA MET A 92 1.42 4.11 7.24
C MET A 92 1.25 3.49 5.85
N LYS A 93 1.97 2.40 5.61
CA LYS A 93 1.73 1.50 4.48
C LYS A 93 0.56 0.59 4.79
N LEU A 94 -0.26 0.29 3.79
CA LEU A 94 -1.40 -0.59 3.87
C LEU A 94 -1.10 -1.85 3.06
N ARG A 95 -1.12 -3.01 3.71
CA ARG A 95 -1.09 -4.27 2.98
C ARG A 95 -2.46 -4.55 2.39
N GLN A 96 -2.51 -4.65 1.08
CA GLN A 96 -3.69 -5.19 0.40
C GLN A 96 -3.92 -6.62 0.89
N LYS A 97 -5.18 -6.89 1.24
CA LYS A 97 -5.66 -8.24 1.39
C LYS A 97 -6.20 -8.68 0.03
N GLN A 98 -5.63 -9.75 -0.51
CA GLN A 98 -6.13 -10.35 -1.74
C GLN A 98 -7.56 -10.81 -1.47
N LEU A 99 -8.52 -10.19 -2.15
CA LEU A 99 -9.90 -10.65 -2.14
C LEU A 99 -9.98 -11.84 -3.09
N GLU A 100 -10.07 -13.05 -2.53
CA GLU A 100 -10.45 -14.23 -3.31
C GLU A 100 -11.90 -14.06 -3.76
N GLY A 101 -12.07 -13.57 -4.98
CA GLY A 101 -13.38 -13.33 -5.55
C GLY A 101 -13.40 -13.52 -7.05
N THR A 102 -14.61 -13.68 -7.58
CA THR A 102 -14.85 -13.84 -9.03
C THR A 102 -14.42 -12.59 -9.80
N ALA A 103 -14.25 -12.68 -11.13
CA ALA A 103 -13.82 -11.56 -12.00
C ALA A 103 -14.60 -10.24 -11.84
N ARG A 104 -15.77 -10.25 -11.17
CA ARG A 104 -16.58 -9.06 -10.85
C ARG A 104 -16.07 -8.27 -9.63
N THR A 105 -15.27 -8.88 -8.76
CA THR A 105 -14.72 -8.24 -7.55
C THR A 105 -13.23 -7.92 -7.66
N SER A 106 -12.59 -8.20 -8.80
CA SER A 106 -11.16 -7.94 -9.01
C SER A 106 -10.79 -6.45 -8.93
N SER A 107 -11.76 -5.56 -9.14
CA SER A 107 -11.57 -4.10 -9.05
C SER A 107 -11.73 -3.55 -7.63
N LEU A 108 -12.10 -4.41 -6.67
CA LEU A 108 -12.26 -4.04 -5.26
C LEU A 108 -10.99 -4.37 -4.50
N ILE A 109 -10.62 -3.47 -3.60
CA ILE A 109 -9.41 -3.56 -2.79
C ILE A 109 -9.84 -3.52 -1.33
N SER A 110 -9.32 -4.45 -0.55
CA SER A 110 -9.51 -4.47 0.91
C SER A 110 -8.16 -4.49 1.59
N PHE A 111 -8.13 -4.04 2.84
CA PHE A 111 -6.90 -4.00 3.62
C PHE A 111 -7.07 -4.88 4.85
N SER A 112 -5.98 -5.50 5.30
CA SER A 112 -5.98 -6.26 6.54
C SER A 112 -6.03 -5.36 7.79
N VAL A 113 -5.82 -4.05 7.60
CA VAL A 113 -5.83 -3.04 8.66
C VAL A 113 -7.26 -2.53 8.89
N ASN A 114 -7.64 -2.38 10.15
CA ASN A 114 -8.93 -1.78 10.49
C ASN A 114 -8.88 -0.25 10.29
N LEU A 115 -9.45 0.22 9.19
CA LEU A 115 -9.52 1.64 8.85
C LEU A 115 -10.75 2.35 9.45
N SER A 116 -11.59 1.65 10.22
CA SER A 116 -12.83 2.22 10.79
C SER A 116 -12.57 3.26 11.86
N LEU A 117 -11.39 3.21 12.49
CA LEU A 117 -10.93 4.19 13.46
C LEU A 117 -10.49 5.51 12.81
N PHE A 118 -10.19 5.49 11.51
CA PHE A 118 -9.82 6.66 10.73
C PHE A 118 -11.05 7.19 9.99
N ASN A 119 -11.20 8.51 9.94
CA ASN A 119 -12.24 9.16 9.14
C ASN A 119 -11.87 9.10 7.64
N VAL A 120 -11.89 7.88 7.09
CA VAL A 120 -11.49 7.59 5.71
C VAL A 120 -12.65 7.85 4.76
N TYR A 121 -12.40 8.71 3.77
CA TYR A 121 -13.33 9.10 2.72
C TYR A 121 -13.02 8.42 1.38
#